data_AF-A0A1G7MZN5-F1
#
_entry.id   AF-A0A1G7MZN5-F1
#
_cell.length_a   1.000
_cell.length_b   1.000
_cell.length_c   1.000
_cell.angle_alpha   90.00
_cell.angle_beta   90.00
_cell.angle_gamma   90.00
#
_symmetry.space_group_name_H-M   'P 1'
#
loop_
_entity.id
_entity.type
_entity.pdbx_description
1 polymer ?
#
loop_
_entity_poly.entity_id
_entity_poly.type
_entity_poly.pdbx_seq_one_letter_code
_entity_poly.pdbx_strand_id
1 'polypeptide(L)'
;MRLILLPEVREFLKTNKVLTREDLKNKMYEEFNFPFQKSLVLSTLIKKDGKEFSVLYETTDSLKSVKCIYLHEINTDPNAITIREYHEKMKKEKTATR
;
A
#
# COMPACT_ATOMS: atom_id res chain seq x y z
N MET A 1 -2.80 -7.37 -19.84
CA MET A 1 -3.73 -7.19 -18.70
C MET A 1 -4.26 -5.76 -18.64
N ARG A 2 -5.53 -5.60 -18.25
CA ARG A 2 -6.18 -4.29 -18.05
C ARG A 2 -6.31 -3.97 -16.56
N LEU A 3 -5.96 -2.74 -16.17
CA LEU A 3 -6.17 -2.22 -14.82
C LEU A 3 -7.59 -1.64 -14.69
N ILE A 4 -8.32 -2.11 -13.68
CA ILE A 4 -9.63 -1.61 -13.26
C ILE A 4 -9.44 -0.91 -11.91
N LEU A 5 -9.91 0.32 -11.79
CA LEU A 5 -9.88 1.06 -10.52
C LEU A 5 -11.27 1.05 -9.90
N LEU A 6 -11.35 0.64 -8.63
CA LEU A 6 -12.57 0.79 -7.83
C LEU A 6 -12.87 2.28 -7.58
N PRO A 7 -14.14 2.64 -7.29
CA PRO A 7 -14.54 4.03 -7.05
C PRO A 7 -13.66 4.74 -6.01
N GLU A 8 -13.41 4.12 -4.87
CA GLU A 8 -12.60 4.66 -3.77
C GLU A 8 -11.17 4.97 -4.21
N VAL A 9 -10.55 4.07 -4.98
CA VAL A 9 -9.20 4.29 -5.54
C VAL A 9 -9.21 5.46 -6.53
N ARG A 10 -10.27 5.60 -7.34
CA ARG A 10 -10.37 6.75 -8.25
C ARG A 10 -10.53 8.05 -7.48
N GLU A 11 -11.28 8.05 -6.39
CA GLU A 11 -11.42 9.23 -5.53
C GLU A 11 -10.12 9.59 -4.84
N PHE A 12 -9.39 8.59 -4.32
CA PHE A 12 -8.05 8.80 -3.78
C PHE A 12 -7.10 9.43 -4.81
N LEU A 13 -7.09 8.93 -6.05
CA LEU A 13 -6.23 9.50 -7.10
C LEU A 13 -6.65 10.91 -7.56
N LYS A 14 -7.89 11.34 -7.28
CA LYS A 14 -8.32 12.72 -7.56
C LYS A 14 -7.82 13.70 -6.48
N THR A 15 -7.77 13.24 -5.23
CA THR A 15 -7.36 14.07 -4.08
C THR A 15 -5.85 14.05 -3.87
N ASN A 16 -5.22 12.90 -4.12
CA ASN A 16 -3.78 12.72 -4.06
C ASN A 16 -3.10 13.25 -5.34
N LYS A 17 -2.11 14.13 -5.19
CA LYS A 17 -1.36 14.73 -6.32
C LYS A 17 -0.03 14.02 -6.64
N VAL A 18 0.30 12.96 -5.91
CA VAL A 18 1.61 12.29 -5.99
C VAL A 18 1.51 11.01 -6.82
N LEU A 19 0.54 10.16 -6.50
CA LEU A 19 0.25 8.94 -7.24
C LEU A 19 -0.63 9.22 -8.44
N THR A 20 -0.28 8.61 -9.57
CA THR A 20 -1.06 8.64 -10.80
C THR A 20 -1.58 7.25 -11.12
N ARG A 21 -2.55 7.20 -12.05
CA ARG A 21 -3.03 5.94 -12.62
C ARG A 21 -1.91 5.15 -13.32
N GLU A 22 -0.93 5.85 -13.90
CA GLU A 22 0.18 5.20 -14.60
C GLU A 22 1.11 4.48 -13.62
N ASP A 23 1.35 5.06 -12.44
CA ASP A 23 2.14 4.41 -11.37
C ASP A 23 1.50 3.09 -10.94
N LEU A 24 0.18 3.07 -10.75
CA LEU A 24 -0.56 1.83 -10.42
C LEU A 24 -0.46 0.80 -11.56
N LYS A 25 -0.51 1.26 -12.81
CA LYS A 25 -0.43 0.36 -13.98
C LYS A 25 0.97 -0.25 -14.11
N ASN A 26 2.02 0.54 -13.90
CA ASN A 26 3.39 0.07 -13.92
C ASN A 26 3.62 -0.96 -12.81
N LYS A 27 3.19 -0.63 -11.58
CA LYS A 27 3.29 -1.55 -10.44
C LYS A 27 2.52 -2.85 -10.68
N MET A 28 1.32 -2.78 -11.26
CA MET A 28 0.58 -3.97 -11.66
C MET A 28 1.37 -4.84 -12.65
N TYR A 29 2.07 -4.29 -13.64
CA TYR A 29 2.86 -5.13 -14.56
C TYR A 29 4.12 -5.72 -13.92
N GLU A 30 4.78 -4.99 -13.01
CA GLU A 30 5.92 -5.51 -12.25
C GLU A 30 5.51 -6.74 -11.43
N GLU A 31 4.42 -6.60 -10.69
CA GLU A 31 3.96 -7.62 -9.76
C GLU A 31 3.29 -8.81 -10.47
N PHE A 32 2.67 -8.57 -11.62
CA PHE A 32 1.91 -9.60 -12.35
C PHE A 32 2.58 -10.01 -13.67
N ASN A 33 3.91 -10.15 -13.69
CA ASN A 33 4.68 -10.46 -14.90
C ASN A 33 4.59 -11.94 -15.36
N PHE A 34 3.90 -12.80 -14.62
CA PHE A 34 3.85 -14.24 -14.83
C PHE A 34 2.42 -14.73 -15.15
N PRO A 35 2.26 -15.84 -15.88
CA PRO A 35 0.94 -16.38 -16.18
C PRO A 35 0.25 -16.90 -14.91
N PHE A 36 -0.94 -16.38 -14.63
CA PHE A 36 -1.77 -16.83 -13.50
C PHE A 36 -2.51 -18.10 -13.86
N GLN A 37 -2.52 -19.06 -12.93
CA GLN A 37 -3.37 -20.25 -13.02
C GLN A 37 -4.67 -20.11 -12.21
N LYS A 38 -4.73 -19.16 -11.26
CA LYS A 38 -5.86 -18.93 -10.34
C LYS A 38 -5.99 -17.45 -10.01
N SER A 39 -7.16 -17.09 -9.48
CA SER A 39 -7.38 -15.76 -8.89
C SER A 39 -6.37 -15.51 -7.76
N LEU A 40 -5.83 -14.29 -7.69
CA LEU A 40 -4.80 -13.88 -6.76
C LEU A 40 -5.12 -12.48 -6.24
N VAL A 41 -5.01 -12.34 -4.92
CA VAL A 41 -4.98 -11.04 -4.25
C VAL A 41 -3.53 -10.76 -3.83
N LEU A 42 -3.02 -9.58 -4.16
CA LEU A 42 -1.64 -9.19 -3.92
C LEU A 42 -1.58 -7.80 -3.28
N SER A 43 -0.91 -7.73 -2.13
CA SER A 43 -0.56 -6.46 -1.48
C SER A 43 0.88 -6.08 -1.85
N THR A 44 1.08 -4.83 -2.27
CA THR A 44 2.41 -4.29 -2.62
C THR A 44 2.52 -2.82 -2.19
N LEU A 45 3.72 -2.27 -2.30
CA LEU A 45 4.05 -0.90 -1.93
C LEU A 45 4.53 -0.10 -3.14
N ILE A 46 4.12 1.17 -3.22
CA ILE A 46 4.67 2.14 -4.16
C ILE A 46 5.35 3.25 -3.36
N LYS A 47 6.63 3.50 -3.64
CA LYS A 47 7.39 4.63 -3.09
C LYS A 47 7.50 5.72 -4.15
N LYS A 48 7.03 6.93 -3.85
CA LYS A 48 7.08 8.07 -4.77
C LYS A 48 7.13 9.38 -4.00
N ASP A 49 8.02 10.28 -4.41
CA ASP A 49 8.23 11.60 -3.80
C ASP A 49 8.40 11.57 -2.27
N GLY A 50 9.13 10.57 -1.77
CA GLY A 50 9.37 10.39 -0.33
C GLY A 50 8.18 9.85 0.46
N LYS A 51 7.04 9.58 -0.20
CA LYS A 51 5.86 8.94 0.38
C LYS A 51 5.82 7.46 0.03
N GLU A 52 5.21 6.68 0.91
CA GLU A 52 4.95 5.26 0.68
C GLU A 52 3.43 5.03 0.65
N PHE A 53 2.98 4.23 -0.31
CA PHE A 53 1.59 3.92 -0.52
C PHE A 53 1.40 2.41 -0.55
N SER A 54 0.44 1.91 0.22
CA SER A 54 0.06 0.50 0.17
C SER A 54 -1.09 0.32 -0.82
N VAL A 55 -0.91 -0.68 -1.68
CA VAL A 55 -1.78 -0.97 -2.81
C VAL A 55 -2.18 -2.44 -2.76
N LEU A 56 -3.47 -2.70 -2.93
CA LEU A 56 -4.02 -4.04 -2.99
C LEU A 56 -4.62 -4.30 -4.38
N TYR A 57 -4.12 -5.33 -5.04
CA TYR A 57 -4.59 -5.80 -6.33
C TYR A 57 -5.33 -7.13 -6.21
N GLU A 58 -6.33 -7.32 -7.06
CA GLU A 58 -7.08 -8.59 -7.19
C GLU A 58 -7.21 -8.94 -8.68
N THR A 59 -6.80 -10.13 -9.09
CA THR A 59 -7.09 -10.61 -10.45
C THR A 59 -8.56 -11.00 -10.57
N THR A 60 -9.17 -10.69 -11.73
CA THR A 60 -10.53 -11.18 -12.02
C THR A 60 -10.51 -12.67 -12.35
N ASP A 61 -11.65 -13.36 -12.27
CA ASP A 61 -11.79 -14.78 -12.66
C ASP A 61 -11.32 -15.06 -14.09
N SER A 62 -11.46 -14.07 -14.98
CA SER A 62 -10.98 -14.15 -16.36
C SER A 62 -9.46 -14.10 -16.51
N LEU A 63 -8.73 -13.73 -15.45
CA LEU A 63 -7.28 -13.47 -15.40
C LEU A 63 -6.75 -12.45 -16.43
N LYS A 64 -7.64 -11.81 -17.19
CA LYS A 64 -7.31 -10.79 -18.21
C LYS A 64 -7.24 -9.38 -17.63
N SER A 65 -7.84 -9.19 -16.46
CA SER A 65 -7.92 -7.90 -15.78
C SER A 65 -7.52 -8.02 -14.31
N VAL A 66 -7.02 -6.91 -13.78
CA VAL A 66 -6.67 -6.76 -12.36
C VAL A 66 -7.37 -5.52 -11.83
N LYS A 67 -8.02 -5.67 -10.68
CA LYS A 67 -8.62 -4.58 -9.93
C LYS A 67 -7.60 -4.03 -8.94
N CYS A 68 -7.41 -2.72 -8.88
CA CYS A 68 -6.86 -2.06 -7.70
C CYS A 68 -8.04 -1.82 -6.76
N ILE A 69 -8.10 -2.61 -5.69
CA ILE A 69 -9.24 -2.65 -4.78
C ILE A 69 -9.04 -1.76 -3.55
N TYR A 70 -7.79 -1.47 -3.18
CA TYR A 70 -7.49 -0.60 -2.06
C TYR A 70 -6.18 0.16 -2.30
N LEU A 71 -6.17 1.42 -1.89
CA LEU A 71 -5.03 2.31 -1.99
C LEU A 71 -5.05 3.28 -0.81
N HIS A 72 -3.95 3.38 -0.08
CA HIS A 72 -3.79 4.42 0.94
C HIS A 72 -2.33 4.84 1.09
N GLU A 73 -2.14 6.06 1.57
CA GLU A 73 -0.84 6.58 1.98
C GLU A 73 -0.47 6.01 3.35
N ILE A 74 0.72 5.42 3.45
CA ILE A 74 1.30 5.02 4.73
C ILE A 74 1.89 6.29 5.35
N ASN A 75 1.17 6.86 6.31
CA ASN A 75 1.73 7.87 7.20
C ASN A 75 2.67 7.17 8.19
N THR A 76 3.93 6.97 7.78
CA THR A 76 5.01 6.75 8.73
C THR A 76 5.27 8.10 9.40
N ASP A 77 4.62 8.35 10.54
CA ASP A 77 5.05 9.45 11.40
C ASP A 77 6.53 9.18 11.72
N PRO A 78 7.47 10.05 11.31
CA PRO A 78 8.89 9.83 11.60
C PRO A 78 9.18 9.88 13.11
N ASN A 79 8.22 10.32 13.93
CA ASN A 79 8.26 10.29 15.38
C ASN A 79 7.37 9.17 15.99
N ALA A 80 6.76 8.30 15.18
CA ALA A 80 6.07 7.13 15.70
C ALA A 80 7.08 6.26 16.45
N ILE A 81 6.98 6.29 17.78
CA ILE A 81 7.78 5.47 18.67
C ILE A 81 7.62 4.02 18.24
N THR A 82 8.72 3.38 17.87
CA THR A 82 8.73 1.96 17.59
C THR A 82 8.26 1.19 18.83
N ILE A 83 7.67 0.00 18.65
CA ILE A 83 7.26 -0.86 19.77
C ILE A 83 8.42 -1.07 20.77
N ARG A 84 9.65 -1.08 20.26
CA ARG A 84 10.88 -1.15 21.05
C ARG A 84 11.10 0.09 21.90
N GLU A 85 10.98 1.30 21.33
CA GLU A 85 11.09 2.56 22.08
C GLU A 85 9.96 2.74 23.10
N TYR A 86 8.74 2.28 22.78
CA TYR A 86 7.63 2.25 23.74
C TYR A 86 7.96 1.39 24.97
N HIS A 87 8.49 0.18 24.76
CA HIS A 87 8.91 -0.69 25.86
C HIS A 87 10.07 -0.10 26.67
N GLU A 88 11.01 0.63 26.05
CA GLU A 88 12.09 1.30 26.76
C GLU A 88 11.61 2.50 27.58
N LYS A 89 10.67 3.31 27.07
CA LYS A 89 10.02 4.39 27.84
C LYS A 89 9.30 3.86 29.07
N MET A 90 8.47 2.82 28.90
CA MET A 90 7.73 2.17 29.99
C MET A 90 8.65 1.57 31.07
N LYS A 91 9.83 1.04 30.69
CA LYS A 91 10.83 0.57 31.65
C LYS A 91 11.47 1.72 32.44
N LYS A 92 11.79 2.85 31.79
CA LYS A 92 12.39 4.01 32.45
C LYS A 92 11.41 4.70 33.40
N GLU A 93 10.14 4.83 33.02
CA GLU A 93 9.10 5.40 33.88
C GLU A 93 8.86 4.55 35.14
N LYS A 94 8.88 3.21 35.03
CA LYS A 94 8.81 2.32 36.21
C LYS A 94 10.00 2.41 37.15
N THR A 95 11.15 2.91 36.68
CA THR A 95 12.39 2.98 37.48
C THR A 95 12.54 4.35 38.16
N ALA A 96 11.83 5.38 37.69
CA ALA A 96 11.88 6.74 38.24
C ALA A 96 10.92 6.98 39.43
N THR A 97 10.03 6.04 39.73
CA THR A 97 9.10 6.11 40.88
C THR A 97 9.64 5.42 42.15
N ARG A 98 10.96 5.26 42.29
CA ARG A 98 11.56 4.59 43.46
C ARG A 98 12.63 5.44 44.13
#